data_AF-A0A3L6KZ09-F1
#
_entry.id   AF-A0A3L6KZ09-F1
#
_cell.length_a   1.000
_cell.length_b   1.000
_cell.length_c   1.000
_cell.angle_alpha   90.00
_cell.angle_beta   90.00
_cell.angle_gamma   90.00
#
_symmetry.space_group_name_H-M   'P 1'
#
loop_
_entity.id
_entity.type
_entity.pdbx_description
1 polymer ?
#
loop_
_entity_poly.entity_id
_entity_poly.type
_entity_poly.pdbx_seq_one_letter_code
_entity_poly.pdbx_strand_id
1 'polypeptide(L)'
;MNEHSHELAKLKASDSRSFLDPMPEGVPLSELGLDKDEKFSTMEEERRKLIAEDREGNAARIAELEAAMNEHSHELAKLKASDSRSFLDPMPEGVPLSELGLDKDEKFSTMEEERRKLIAEDREGNAARIAELEAAMNEHSHELAKLKASDSRSFLDPMPEGVPLSELGLDKDEKFSTMERSVVSLLLRIVKVMLHALLN
;
A
#
# COMPACT_ATOMS: atom_id res chain seq x y z
N MET A 1 16.00 4.80 -33.79
CA MET A 1 14.69 5.24 -34.32
C MET A 1 13.53 4.57 -33.59
N ASN A 2 13.47 3.24 -33.46
CA ASN A 2 12.35 2.57 -32.77
C ASN A 2 12.33 2.86 -31.24
N GLU A 3 13.49 2.83 -30.60
CA GLU A 3 13.66 3.16 -29.18
C GLU A 3 13.21 4.59 -28.83
N HIS A 4 13.64 5.57 -29.64
CA HIS A 4 13.22 6.98 -29.51
C HIS A 4 11.70 7.18 -29.76
N SER A 5 11.07 6.34 -30.58
CA SER A 5 9.61 6.36 -30.79
C SER A 5 8.87 5.83 -29.55
N HIS A 6 9.36 4.76 -28.94
CA HIS A 6 8.82 4.24 -27.67
C HIS A 6 9.01 5.23 -26.53
N GLU A 7 10.13 5.94 -26.49
CA GLU A 7 10.41 6.95 -25.46
C GLU A 7 9.51 8.18 -25.59
N LEU A 8 9.28 8.69 -26.80
CA LEU A 8 8.29 9.74 -27.06
C LEU A 8 6.86 9.33 -26.73
N ALA A 9 6.49 8.07 -27.02
CA ALA A 9 5.18 7.54 -26.67
C ALA A 9 4.99 7.45 -25.14
N LYS A 10 6.02 7.00 -24.41
CA LYS A 10 6.04 7.00 -22.94
C LYS A 10 5.92 8.41 -22.36
N LEU A 11 6.65 9.38 -22.90
CA LEU A 11 6.58 10.78 -22.43
C LEU A 11 5.19 11.39 -22.64
N LYS A 12 4.59 11.22 -23.83
CA LYS A 12 3.22 11.68 -24.07
C LYS A 12 2.19 10.96 -23.21
N ALA A 13 2.36 9.66 -22.97
CA ALA A 13 1.49 8.90 -22.07
C ALA A 13 1.61 9.41 -20.61
N SER A 14 2.84 9.68 -20.15
CA SER A 14 3.11 10.24 -18.81
C SER A 14 2.42 11.60 -18.61
N ASP A 15 2.55 12.54 -19.54
CA ASP A 15 1.86 13.83 -19.47
C ASP A 15 0.33 13.68 -19.49
N SER A 16 -0.17 12.70 -20.25
CA SER A 16 -1.61 12.43 -20.34
C SER A 16 -2.22 11.83 -19.07
N ARG A 17 -1.39 11.23 -18.19
CA ARG A 17 -1.76 10.55 -16.94
C ARG A 17 -1.38 11.34 -15.67
N SER A 18 -1.03 12.61 -15.82
CA SER A 18 -0.67 13.52 -14.71
C SER A 18 -1.76 13.74 -13.65
N PHE A 19 -2.99 13.32 -13.91
CA PHE A 19 -4.11 13.33 -12.96
C PHE A 19 -4.11 12.13 -11.99
N LEU A 20 -3.30 11.11 -12.25
CA LEU A 20 -3.15 9.95 -11.37
C LEU A 20 -2.21 10.28 -10.20
N ASP A 21 -2.44 9.62 -9.06
CA ASP A 21 -1.45 9.51 -8.00
C ASP A 21 -0.16 8.88 -8.59
N PRO A 22 1.03 9.50 -8.45
CA PRO A 22 2.27 8.92 -8.94
C PRO A 22 2.72 7.68 -8.14
N MET A 23 2.28 7.55 -6.89
CA MET A 23 2.65 6.47 -5.97
C MET A 23 1.45 5.91 -5.20
N PRO A 24 0.40 5.41 -5.90
CA PRO A 24 -0.74 4.79 -5.24
C PRO A 24 -0.27 3.63 -4.36
N GLU A 25 -0.72 3.59 -3.11
CA GLU A 25 -0.32 2.57 -2.11
C GLU A 25 1.22 2.38 -2.01
N GLY A 26 2.01 3.45 -2.22
CA GLY A 26 3.49 3.39 -2.17
C GLY A 26 4.16 2.72 -3.38
N VAL A 27 3.39 2.36 -4.40
CA VAL A 27 3.87 1.69 -5.61
C VAL A 27 3.91 2.68 -6.78
N PRO A 28 5.05 2.84 -7.47
CA PRO A 28 5.13 3.76 -8.61
C PRO A 28 4.26 3.27 -9.77
N LEU A 29 3.57 4.19 -10.46
CA LEU A 29 2.72 3.87 -11.62
C LEU A 29 3.41 3.01 -12.69
N SER A 30 4.73 3.16 -12.86
CA SER A 30 5.54 2.38 -13.80
C SER A 30 5.55 0.88 -13.52
N GLU A 31 5.23 0.46 -12.29
CA GLU A 31 5.21 -0.95 -11.87
C GLU A 31 3.83 -1.61 -11.94
N LEU A 32 2.78 -0.82 -12.16
CA LEU A 32 1.40 -1.31 -12.23
C LEU A 32 1.06 -1.94 -13.58
N GLY A 33 1.86 -1.69 -14.62
CA GLY A 33 1.62 -2.26 -15.94
C GLY A 33 0.32 -1.80 -16.58
N LEU A 34 -0.10 -0.55 -16.34
CA LEU A 34 -1.38 0.03 -16.79
C LEU A 34 -1.65 -0.15 -18.30
N ASP A 35 -0.60 -0.13 -19.13
CA ASP A 35 -0.72 -0.32 -20.59
C ASP A 35 -1.19 -1.74 -20.98
N LYS A 36 -1.10 -2.71 -20.07
CA LYS A 36 -1.55 -4.09 -20.25
C LYS A 36 -2.88 -4.36 -19.55
N ASP A 37 -3.39 -3.39 -18.79
CA ASP A 37 -4.66 -3.52 -18.10
C ASP A 37 -5.80 -3.08 -19.01
N GLU A 38 -6.69 -4.02 -19.35
CA GLU A 38 -7.77 -3.78 -20.31
C GLU A 38 -8.80 -2.77 -19.80
N LYS A 39 -9.10 -2.79 -18.49
CA LYS A 39 -10.06 -1.86 -17.85
C LYS A 39 -9.50 -0.44 -17.90
N PHE A 40 -8.24 -0.26 -17.54
CA PHE A 40 -7.55 1.02 -17.61
C PHE A 40 -7.43 1.55 -19.04
N SER A 41 -7.04 0.69 -19.98
CA SER A 41 -6.92 1.05 -21.40
C SER A 41 -8.26 1.53 -21.99
N THR A 42 -9.36 0.89 -21.59
CA THR A 42 -10.73 1.28 -21.98
C THR A 42 -11.08 2.68 -21.46
N MET A 43 -10.83 2.94 -20.18
CA MET A 43 -11.07 4.26 -19.58
C MET A 43 -10.19 5.34 -20.23
N GLU A 44 -8.94 5.02 -20.56
CA GLU A 44 -8.03 5.95 -21.24
C GLU A 44 -8.49 6.29 -22.68
N GLU A 45 -9.07 5.34 -23.41
CA GLU A 45 -9.70 5.60 -24.70
C GLU A 45 -10.95 6.48 -24.56
N GLU A 46 -11.82 6.19 -23.61
CA GLU A 46 -13.02 6.99 -23.34
C GLU A 46 -12.66 8.43 -22.96
N ARG A 47 -11.67 8.62 -22.09
CA ARG A 47 -11.17 9.94 -21.72
C ARG A 47 -10.67 10.72 -22.93
N ARG A 48 -9.91 10.06 -23.81
CA ARG A 48 -9.43 10.68 -25.06
C ARG A 48 -10.59 11.11 -25.97
N LYS A 49 -11.66 10.31 -26.06
CA LYS A 49 -12.87 10.68 -26.82
C LYS A 49 -13.56 11.90 -26.23
N LEU A 50 -13.81 11.93 -24.92
CA LEU A 50 -14.47 13.07 -24.26
C LEU A 50 -13.71 14.39 -24.43
N ILE A 51 -12.37 14.34 -24.32
CA ILE A 51 -11.51 15.51 -24.53
C ILE A 51 -11.58 15.99 -25.99
N ALA A 52 -11.61 15.06 -26.96
CA ALA A 52 -11.65 15.38 -28.38
C ALA A 52 -13.02 15.90 -28.84
N GLU A 53 -14.11 15.45 -28.21
CA GLU A 53 -15.48 15.89 -28.49
C GLU A 53 -15.73 17.33 -28.02
N ASP A 54 -15.55 17.58 -26.72
CA ASP A 54 -15.69 18.90 -26.10
C ASP A 54 -15.10 18.86 -24.68
N ARG A 55 -13.87 19.33 -24.51
CA ARG A 55 -13.18 19.30 -23.21
C ARG A 55 -13.93 20.11 -22.14
N GLU A 56 -14.46 21.27 -22.49
CA GLU A 56 -15.10 22.17 -21.53
C GLU A 56 -16.51 21.66 -21.18
N GLY A 57 -17.29 21.26 -22.17
CA GLY A 57 -18.63 20.70 -21.97
C GLY A 57 -18.63 19.34 -21.26
N ASN A 58 -17.59 18.52 -21.46
CA ASN A 58 -17.45 17.22 -20.79
C ASN A 58 -16.63 17.26 -19.49
N ALA A 59 -16.26 18.44 -18.96
CA ALA A 59 -15.33 18.56 -17.83
C ALA A 59 -15.72 17.70 -16.62
N ALA A 60 -17.01 17.66 -16.25
CA ALA A 60 -17.50 16.84 -15.13
C ALA A 60 -17.32 15.33 -15.39
N ARG A 61 -17.67 14.86 -16.58
CA ARG A 61 -17.53 13.45 -16.99
C ARG A 61 -16.07 13.03 -17.07
N ILE A 62 -15.20 13.93 -17.55
CA ILE A 62 -13.75 13.72 -17.57
C ILE A 62 -13.22 13.56 -16.14
N ALA A 63 -13.62 14.44 -15.21
CA ALA A 63 -13.18 14.37 -13.82
C ALA A 63 -13.67 13.09 -13.12
N GLU A 64 -14.91 12.67 -13.35
CA GLU A 64 -15.44 11.40 -12.84
C GLU A 64 -14.65 10.20 -13.38
N LEU A 65 -14.34 10.20 -14.67
CA LEU A 65 -13.55 9.15 -15.29
C LEU A 65 -12.09 9.15 -14.80
N GLU A 66 -11.48 10.31 -14.62
CA GLU A 66 -10.14 10.46 -14.04
C GLU A 66 -10.09 9.92 -12.61
N ALA A 67 -11.12 10.17 -11.80
CA ALA A 67 -11.24 9.62 -10.45
C ALA A 67 -11.36 8.09 -10.47
N ALA A 68 -12.19 7.52 -11.36
CA ALA A 68 -12.32 6.07 -11.52
C ALA A 68 -11.02 5.41 -12.02
N MET A 69 -10.29 6.07 -12.92
CA MET A 69 -8.97 5.64 -13.37
C MET A 69 -7.95 5.66 -12.23
N ASN A 70 -8.01 6.66 -11.35
CA ASN A 70 -7.14 6.73 -10.18
C ASN A 70 -7.49 5.61 -9.18
N GLU A 71 -8.76 5.41 -8.88
CA GLU A 71 -9.23 4.33 -8.00
C GLU A 71 -8.77 2.95 -8.49
N HIS A 72 -8.92 2.66 -9.78
CA HIS A 72 -8.40 1.41 -10.37
C HIS A 72 -6.88 1.29 -10.25
N SER A 73 -6.14 2.41 -10.34
CA SER A 73 -4.68 2.40 -10.12
C SER A 73 -4.34 2.05 -8.67
N HIS A 74 -5.11 2.53 -7.70
CA HIS A 74 -4.99 2.13 -6.29
C HIS A 74 -5.33 0.64 -6.07
N GLU A 75 -6.35 0.11 -6.74
CA GLU A 75 -6.69 -1.33 -6.68
C GLU A 75 -5.51 -2.21 -7.14
N LEU A 76 -4.91 -1.88 -8.29
CA LEU A 76 -3.75 -2.57 -8.82
C LEU A 76 -2.52 -2.42 -7.91
N ALA A 77 -2.30 -1.21 -7.39
CA ALA A 77 -1.19 -0.94 -6.49
C ALA A 77 -1.29 -1.72 -5.18
N LYS A 78 -2.49 -1.86 -4.61
CA LYS A 78 -2.71 -2.63 -3.40
C LYS A 78 -2.31 -4.10 -3.55
N LEU A 79 -2.64 -4.71 -4.69
CA LEU A 79 -2.23 -6.08 -5.02
C LEU A 79 -0.70 -6.16 -5.15
N LYS A 80 -0.11 -5.21 -5.89
CA LYS A 80 1.33 -5.14 -6.11
C LYS A 80 2.13 -4.95 -4.83
N ALA A 81 1.66 -4.06 -3.94
CA ALA A 81 2.24 -3.80 -2.62
C ALA A 81 2.16 -5.03 -1.72
N SER A 82 1.01 -5.72 -1.71
CA SER A 82 0.86 -6.96 -0.95
C SER A 82 1.86 -8.03 -1.41
N ASP A 83 2.03 -8.21 -2.71
CA ASP A 83 2.98 -9.17 -3.27
C ASP A 83 4.43 -8.77 -2.99
N SER A 84 4.76 -7.48 -3.14
CA SER A 84 6.13 -6.97 -2.95
C SER A 84 6.62 -7.10 -1.51
N ARG A 85 5.68 -7.07 -0.55
CA ARG A 85 5.88 -7.13 0.91
C ARG A 85 5.67 -8.51 1.52
N SER A 86 5.48 -9.55 0.71
CA SER A 86 5.23 -10.93 1.16
C SER A 86 6.32 -11.56 2.05
N PHE A 87 7.51 -10.96 2.11
CA PHE A 87 8.61 -11.38 2.98
C PHE A 87 8.49 -10.85 4.42
N LEU A 88 7.62 -9.88 4.68
CA LEU A 88 7.37 -9.35 6.02
C LEU A 88 6.56 -10.35 6.86
N ASP A 89 6.71 -10.27 8.18
CA ASP A 89 5.75 -10.86 9.11
C ASP A 89 4.36 -10.26 8.80
N PRO A 90 3.32 -11.06 8.50
CA PRO A 90 1.98 -10.52 8.24
C PRO A 90 1.31 -9.93 9.49
N MET A 91 1.78 -10.27 10.70
CA MET A 91 1.23 -9.82 11.98
C MET A 91 2.33 -9.51 13.01
N PRO A 92 3.24 -8.55 12.74
CA PRO A 92 4.25 -8.12 13.68
C PRO A 92 3.59 -7.67 14.98
N GLU A 93 4.04 -8.19 16.12
CA GLU A 93 3.45 -7.93 17.45
C GLU A 93 1.92 -8.16 17.52
N GLY A 94 1.36 -8.98 16.63
CA GLY A 94 -0.08 -9.22 16.54
C GLY A 94 -0.88 -8.15 15.81
N VAL A 95 -0.24 -7.11 15.28
CA VAL A 95 -0.87 -6.05 14.49
C VAL A 95 -0.74 -6.40 13.01
N PRO A 96 -1.83 -6.45 12.23
CA PRO A 96 -1.75 -6.74 10.79
C PRO A 96 -1.05 -5.59 10.04
N LEU A 97 -0.25 -5.91 9.02
CA LEU A 97 0.49 -4.91 8.23
C LEU A 97 -0.40 -3.79 7.67
N SER A 98 -1.66 -4.09 7.34
CA SER A 98 -2.63 -3.11 6.84
C SER A 98 -2.94 -1.97 7.82
N GLU A 99 -2.69 -2.16 9.12
CA GLU A 99 -2.94 -1.17 10.18
C GLU A 99 -1.71 -0.31 10.51
N LEU A 100 -0.55 -0.66 9.94
CA LEU A 100 0.72 0.04 10.20
C LEU A 100 0.92 1.28 9.34
N GLY A 101 0.14 1.43 8.25
CA GLY A 101 0.24 2.60 7.37
C GLY A 101 1.60 2.71 6.68
N LEU A 102 2.19 1.57 6.28
CA LEU A 102 3.54 1.50 5.69
C LEU A 102 3.72 2.44 4.49
N ASP A 103 2.67 2.66 3.70
CA ASP A 103 2.69 3.54 2.52
C ASP A 103 2.90 5.02 2.86
N LYS A 104 2.67 5.39 4.12
CA LYS A 104 2.83 6.76 4.64
C LYS A 104 4.07 6.92 5.51
N ASP A 105 4.79 5.83 5.74
CA ASP A 105 6.02 5.85 6.52
C ASP A 105 7.21 6.12 5.59
N GLU A 106 7.85 7.29 5.77
CA GLU A 106 8.94 7.74 4.90
C GLU A 106 10.16 6.81 4.96
N LYS A 107 10.47 6.25 6.14
CA LYS A 107 11.60 5.32 6.32
C LYS A 107 11.34 4.01 5.58
N PHE A 108 10.15 3.45 5.72
CA PHE A 108 9.72 2.25 5.01
C PHE A 108 9.69 2.48 3.49
N SER A 109 9.14 3.61 3.05
CA SER A 109 9.10 4.00 1.63
C SER A 109 10.50 4.09 1.02
N THR A 110 11.47 4.65 1.76
CA THR A 110 12.88 4.73 1.34
C THR A 110 13.50 3.34 1.17
N MET A 111 13.24 2.42 2.11
CA MET A 111 13.71 1.04 2.01
C MET A 111 13.06 0.28 0.83
N GLU A 112 11.78 0.51 0.55
CA GLU A 112 11.12 -0.06 -0.63
C GLU A 112 11.75 0.44 -1.93
N GLU A 113 12.08 1.72 -2.03
CA GLU A 113 12.77 2.28 -3.18
C GLU A 113 14.17 1.68 -3.36
N GLU A 114 14.95 1.57 -2.29
CA GLU A 114 16.27 0.93 -2.34
C GLU A 114 16.17 -0.54 -2.77
N ARG A 115 15.23 -1.29 -2.20
CA ARG A 115 15.00 -2.69 -2.56
C ARG A 115 14.63 -2.84 -4.03
N ARG A 116 13.76 -1.98 -4.56
CA ARG A 116 13.41 -1.94 -5.99
C ARG A 116 14.64 -1.70 -6.86
N LYS A 117 15.50 -0.74 -6.50
CA LYS A 117 16.75 -0.46 -7.23
C LYS A 117 17.68 -1.67 -7.25
N LEU A 118 17.91 -2.32 -6.11
CA LEU A 118 18.78 -3.50 -6.02
C LEU A 118 18.29 -4.66 -6.89
N ILE A 119 16.97 -4.91 -6.89
CA ILE A 119 16.35 -5.95 -7.71
C ILE A 119 16.48 -5.62 -9.20
N ALA A 120 16.30 -4.36 -9.58
CA ALA A 120 16.39 -3.91 -10.97
C ALA A 120 17.84 -3.91 -11.51
N GLU A 121 18.83 -3.62 -10.66
CA GLU A 121 20.25 -3.63 -11.02
C GLU A 121 20.77 -5.03 -11.29
N ASP A 122 20.68 -5.93 -10.31
CA ASP A 122 21.09 -7.34 -10.40
C ASP A 122 20.55 -8.10 -9.18
N ARG A 123 19.41 -8.78 -9.35
CA ARG A 123 18.77 -9.53 -8.27
C ARG A 123 19.66 -10.61 -7.67
N GLU A 124 20.40 -11.33 -8.51
CA GLU A 124 21.22 -12.47 -8.06
C GLU A 124 22.50 -11.97 -7.39
N GLY A 125 23.18 -10.99 -7.99
CA GLY A 125 24.37 -10.38 -7.43
C GLY A 125 24.12 -9.59 -6.14
N ASN A 126 22.94 -8.97 -5.99
CA ASN A 126 22.57 -8.20 -4.80
C ASN A 126 21.83 -9.03 -3.74
N ALA A 127 21.71 -10.36 -3.87
CA ALA A 127 20.86 -11.18 -3.00
C ALA A 127 21.14 -10.98 -1.49
N ALA A 128 22.40 -10.88 -1.08
CA ALA A 128 22.76 -10.66 0.32
C ALA A 128 22.30 -9.29 0.84
N ARG A 129 22.48 -8.22 0.03
CA ARG A 129 22.05 -6.86 0.37
C ARG A 129 20.53 -6.74 0.42
N ILE A 130 19.84 -7.43 -0.50
CA ILE A 130 18.38 -7.50 -0.51
C ILE A 130 17.89 -8.19 0.76
N ALA A 131 18.49 -9.31 1.17
CA ALA A 131 18.09 -10.02 2.39
C ALA A 131 18.34 -9.18 3.66
N GLU A 132 19.45 -8.46 3.73
CA GLU A 132 19.74 -7.53 4.84
C GLU A 132 18.71 -6.40 4.90
N LEU A 133 18.37 -5.81 3.76
CA LEU A 133 17.35 -4.77 3.67
C LEU A 133 15.96 -5.29 4.02
N GLU A 134 15.59 -6.49 3.55
CA GLU A 134 14.32 -7.15 3.90
C GLU A 134 14.21 -7.41 5.41
N ALA A 135 15.32 -7.80 6.07
CA ALA A 135 15.36 -7.95 7.52
C ALA A 135 15.15 -6.61 8.23
N ALA A 136 15.81 -5.53 7.78
CA ALA A 136 15.64 -4.18 8.33
C ALA A 136 14.20 -3.64 8.12
N MET A 137 13.59 -3.91 6.97
CA MET A 137 12.19 -3.59 6.68
C MET A 137 11.24 -4.33 7.63
N ASN A 138 11.54 -5.60 7.92
CA ASN A 138 10.75 -6.37 8.87
C ASN A 138 10.90 -5.82 10.30
N GLU A 139 12.13 -5.54 10.74
CA GLU A 139 12.39 -4.93 12.05
C GLU A 139 11.64 -3.59 12.23
N HIS A 140 11.69 -2.71 11.22
CA HIS A 140 10.93 -1.46 11.24
C HIS A 140 9.42 -1.68 11.31
N SER A 141 8.89 -2.69 10.62
CA SER A 141 7.47 -3.08 10.72
C SER A 141 7.10 -3.52 12.14
N HIS A 142 8.00 -4.23 12.83
CA HIS A 142 7.85 -4.55 14.26
C HIS A 142 7.90 -3.30 15.15
N GLU A 143 8.78 -2.34 14.88
CA GLU A 143 8.82 -1.06 15.62
C GLU A 143 7.48 -0.31 15.52
N LEU A 144 6.95 -0.17 14.31
CA LEU A 144 5.64 0.46 14.06
C LEU A 144 4.51 -0.30 14.76
N ALA A 145 4.55 -1.63 14.73
CA ALA A 145 3.55 -2.46 15.37
C ALA A 145 3.56 -2.33 16.90
N LYS A 146 4.74 -2.22 17.55
CA LYS A 146 4.83 -1.97 19.00
C LYS A 146 4.17 -0.66 19.39
N LEU A 147 4.41 0.40 18.63
CA LEU A 147 3.77 1.70 18.85
C LEU A 147 2.25 1.58 18.71
N LYS A 148 1.78 0.94 17.65
CA LYS A 148 0.36 0.73 17.39
C LYS A 148 -0.33 -0.13 18.46
N ALA A 149 0.32 -1.20 18.91
CA ALA A 149 -0.18 -2.08 19.97
C ALA A 149 -0.22 -1.35 21.32
N SER A 150 0.78 -0.52 21.63
CA SER A 150 0.76 0.32 22.83
C SER A 150 -0.42 1.30 22.80
N ASP A 151 -0.66 1.97 21.68
CA ASP A 151 -1.78 2.91 21.53
C ASP A 151 -3.13 2.21 21.63
N SER A 152 -3.26 1.01 21.05
CA SER A 152 -4.50 0.24 21.09
C SER A 152 -4.86 -0.23 22.49
N ARG A 153 -3.89 -0.34 23.41
CA ARG A 153 -4.08 -0.72 24.82
C ARG A 153 -4.46 0.43 25.73
N SER A 154 -4.65 1.64 25.20
CA SER A 154 -5.04 2.84 25.98
C SER A 154 -6.35 2.69 26.76
N PHE A 155 -7.20 1.69 26.43
CA PHE A 155 -8.41 1.37 27.18
C PHE A 155 -8.17 0.51 28.44
N LEU A 156 -7.00 -0.09 28.59
CA LEU A 156 -6.64 -0.88 29.77
C LEU A 156 -6.37 0.04 30.96
N ASP A 157 -6.58 -0.48 32.17
CA ASP A 157 -6.07 0.17 33.38
C ASP A 157 -4.55 0.39 33.23
N PRO A 158 -4.01 1.62 33.38
CA PRO A 158 -2.56 1.85 33.31
C PRO A 158 -1.77 1.16 34.43
N MET A 159 -2.41 0.84 35.55
CA MET A 159 -1.80 0.24 36.74
C MET A 159 -2.65 -0.90 37.33
N PRO A 160 -2.90 -2.00 36.58
CA PRO A 160 -3.63 -3.15 37.11
C PRO A 160 -2.93 -3.69 38.36
N GLU A 161 -3.68 -3.80 39.46
CA GLU A 161 -3.14 -4.21 40.77
C GLU A 161 -1.94 -3.36 41.25
N GLY A 162 -1.82 -2.12 40.76
CA GLY A 162 -0.73 -1.20 41.08
C GLY A 162 0.57 -1.41 40.29
N VAL A 163 0.60 -2.32 39.30
CA VAL A 163 1.77 -2.60 38.47
C VAL A 163 1.62 -1.91 37.10
N PRO A 164 2.57 -1.09 36.63
CA PRO A 164 2.48 -0.45 35.32
C PRO A 164 2.39 -1.46 34.16
N LEU A 165 1.55 -1.17 33.15
CA LEU A 165 1.43 -2.03 31.95
C LEU A 165 2.78 -2.31 31.26
N SER A 166 3.70 -1.34 31.28
CA SER A 166 5.05 -1.48 30.71
C SER A 166 5.91 -2.55 31.37
N GLU A 167 5.61 -2.94 32.62
CA GLU A 167 6.35 -3.96 33.37
C GLU A 167 5.79 -5.37 33.17
N LEU A 168 4.57 -5.50 32.63
CA LEU A 168 3.89 -6.78 32.50
C LEU A 168 4.41 -7.63 31.32
N GLY A 169 5.13 -7.03 30.38
CA GLY A 169 5.65 -7.73 29.20
C GLY A 169 4.55 -8.31 28.32
N LEU A 170 3.43 -7.60 28.17
CA LEU A 170 2.23 -8.07 27.44
C LEU A 170 2.52 -8.52 26.01
N ASP A 171 3.48 -7.88 25.34
CA ASP A 171 3.93 -8.25 23.98
C ASP A 171 4.55 -9.66 23.90
N LYS A 172 5.07 -10.16 25.03
CA LYS A 172 5.69 -11.49 25.13
C LYS A 172 4.72 -12.53 25.66
N ASP A 173 3.53 -12.13 26.11
CA ASP A 173 2.51 -13.04 26.60
C ASP A 173 1.66 -13.53 25.41
N GLU A 174 1.83 -14.82 25.07
CA GLU A 174 1.15 -15.45 23.94
C GLU A 174 -0.38 -15.43 24.09
N LYS A 175 -0.88 -15.58 25.32
CA LYS A 175 -2.32 -15.58 25.60
C LYS A 175 -2.92 -14.20 25.38
N PHE A 176 -2.26 -13.16 25.87
CA PHE A 176 -2.65 -11.77 25.68
C PHE A 176 -2.60 -11.40 24.19
N SER A 177 -1.49 -11.73 23.52
CA SER A 177 -1.34 -11.55 22.07
C SER A 177 -2.44 -12.23 21.27
N THR A 178 -2.83 -13.46 21.64
CA THR A 178 -3.92 -14.20 20.97
C THR A 178 -5.27 -13.49 21.15
N MET A 179 -5.52 -12.93 22.34
CA MET A 179 -6.73 -12.18 22.62
C MET A 179 -6.78 -10.88 21.79
N GLU A 180 -5.67 -10.14 21.71
CA GLU A 180 -5.57 -8.94 20.88
C GLU A 180 -5.83 -9.25 19.40
N ARG A 181 -5.19 -10.28 18.86
CA ARG A 181 -5.43 -10.74 17.48
C ARG A 181 -6.88 -11.12 17.24
N SER A 182 -7.53 -11.75 18.22
CA SER A 182 -8.94 -12.16 18.12
C SER A 182 -9.87 -10.94 18.08
N VAL A 183 -9.62 -9.94 18.92
CA VAL A 183 -10.38 -8.67 18.93
C VAL A 183 -10.20 -7.93 17.61
N VAL A 184 -8.96 -7.78 17.13
CA VAL A 184 -8.67 -7.14 15.84
C VAL A 184 -9.34 -7.89 14.69
N SER A 185 -9.25 -9.22 14.65
CA SER A 185 -9.88 -10.04 13.62
C SER A 185 -11.41 -9.88 13.62
N LEU A 186 -12.05 -9.86 14.79
CA LEU A 186 -13.49 -9.65 14.92
C LEU A 186 -13.90 -8.25 14.44
N LEU A 187 -13.16 -7.21 14.85
CA LEU A 187 -13.40 -5.84 14.40
C LEU A 187 -13.29 -5.71 12.88
N LEU A 188 -12.23 -6.27 12.27
CA LEU A 188 -12.04 -6.26 10.82
C LEU A 188 -13.16 -7.00 10.08
N ARG A 189 -13.64 -8.14 10.62
CA ARG A 189 -14.80 -8.86 10.06
C ARG A 189 -16.07 -8.01 10.13
N ILE A 190 -16.33 -7.36 11.27
CA ILE A 190 -17.50 -6.51 11.45
C ILE A 190 -17.46 -5.32 10.49
N VAL A 191 -16.33 -4.62 10.39
CA VAL A 191 -16.15 -3.49 9.46
C VAL A 191 -16.32 -3.94 8.02
N LYS A 192 -15.77 -5.10 7.64
CA LYS A 192 -15.93 -5.64 6.28
C LYS A 192 -17.38 -5.98 5.94
N VAL A 193 -18.13 -6.55 6.89
CA VAL A 193 -19.57 -6.83 6.74
C VAL A 193 -20.36 -5.53 6.60
N MET A 194 -20.05 -4.51 7.41
CA MET A 194 -20.70 -3.21 7.32
C MET A 194 -20.41 -2.50 5.99
N LEU A 195 -19.16 -2.52 5.51
CA LEU A 195 -18.83 -1.95 4.19
C LEU A 195 -19.57 -2.66 3.05
N HIS A 196 -19.63 -3.99 3.06
CA HIS A 196 -20.39 -4.73 2.04
C HIS A 196 -21.90 -4.45 2.09
N ALA A 197 -22.45 -4.13 3.27
CA ALA A 197 -23.85 -3.76 3.42
C ALA A 197 -24.15 -2.31 2.99
N LEU A 198 -23.13 -1.45 2.88
CA LEU A 198 -23.27 -0.08 2.40
C LEU A 198 -23.02 0.06 0.89
N LEU A 199 -22.39 -0.94 0.28
CA LEU A 199 -22.03 -0.98 -1.14
C LEU A 199 -23.01 -1.83 -2.00
N ASN A 200 -24.06 -2.40 -1.39
CA ASN A 200 -25.15 -3.14 -2.05
C ASN A 200 -26.49 -2.47 -1.73
#